data_AF-A0A8S3HUX8-F1
#
_entry.id   AF-A0A8S3HUX8-F1
#
_cell.length_a   1.000
_cell.length_b   1.000
_cell.length_c   1.000
_cell.angle_alpha   90.00
_cell.angle_beta   90.00
_cell.angle_gamma   90.00
#
_symmetry.space_group_name_H-M   'P 1'
#
loop_
_entity.id
_entity.type
_entity.pdbx_description
1 polymer ?
#
loop_
_entity_poly.entity_id
_entity_poly.type
_entity_poly.pdbx_seq_one_letter_code
_entity_poly.pdbx_strand_id
1 'polypeptide(L)'
;NIKKVILDKDELDEQQKVIDWLSKQHPYLNTIGCNKLTDVSVQGWNSLERLPSNNQYNDEAVYMYGGFSNFLQTVFADQLNENQIELNTIVKRVSIREEEQYVDIEIIKNNQELITTYQAKHVVCTQSVGCLKQSMHQMFIPPLPHAKRMCIQKLAFGTVNKIYLGYSQPFWDVDFQTFNFLWDTNDNDTELQLECFAKTSFTVSKRNFLSFP
;
A
#
# COMPACT_ATOMS: atom_id res chain seq x y z
N ASN A 1 28.07 -15.13 -35.78
CA ASN A 1 27.25 -14.34 -36.73
C ASN A 1 25.85 -14.15 -36.16
N ILE A 2 25.67 -13.18 -35.27
CA ILE A 2 24.33 -12.73 -34.88
C ILE A 2 23.87 -11.78 -35.98
N LYS A 3 22.93 -12.19 -36.83
CA LYS A 3 22.29 -11.29 -37.78
C LYS A 3 21.51 -10.26 -36.97
N LYS A 4 21.89 -9.00 -37.07
CA LYS A 4 21.15 -7.89 -36.45
C LYS A 4 19.82 -7.76 -37.21
N VAL A 5 18.73 -8.17 -36.58
CA VAL A 5 17.38 -7.95 -37.10
C VAL A 5 17.15 -6.43 -37.08
N ILE A 6 16.84 -5.86 -38.25
CA ILE A 6 16.43 -4.47 -38.36
C ILE A 6 14.91 -4.48 -38.20
N LEU A 7 14.45 -4.00 -37.06
CA LEU A 7 13.04 -3.85 -36.76
C LEU A 7 12.49 -2.65 -37.52
N ASP A 8 11.23 -2.73 -37.94
CA ASP A 8 10.55 -1.55 -38.47
C ASP A 8 10.14 -0.59 -37.34
N LYS A 9 9.57 0.57 -37.70
CA LYS A 9 9.22 1.60 -36.73
C LYS A 9 8.09 1.18 -35.80
N ASP A 10 7.15 0.38 -36.30
CA ASP A 10 5.96 -0.03 -35.56
C ASP A 10 6.37 -1.12 -34.54
N GLU A 11 7.21 -2.07 -34.95
CA GLU A 11 7.82 -3.06 -34.05
C GLU A 11 8.66 -2.41 -32.94
N LEU A 12 9.41 -1.35 -33.26
CA LEU A 12 10.19 -0.60 -32.27
C LEU A 12 9.29 0.12 -31.25
N ASP A 13 8.18 0.69 -31.71
CA ASP A 13 7.19 1.37 -30.87
C ASP A 13 6.50 0.37 -29.90
N GLU A 14 6.06 -0.78 -30.40
CA GLU A 14 5.48 -1.84 -29.56
C GLU A 14 6.46 -2.36 -28.52
N GLN A 15 7.72 -2.60 -28.90
CA GLN A 15 8.77 -3.01 -27.96
C GLN A 15 8.98 -1.96 -26.87
N GLN A 16 8.96 -0.69 -27.22
CA GLN A 16 9.11 0.39 -26.26
C GLN A 16 7.97 0.42 -25.24
N LYS A 17 6.73 0.17 -25.68
CA LYS A 17 5.55 0.07 -24.79
C LYS A 17 5.63 -1.13 -23.85
N VAL A 18 6.10 -2.29 -24.34
CA VAL A 18 6.31 -3.47 -23.50
C VAL A 18 7.38 -3.20 -22.44
N ILE A 19 8.49 -2.56 -22.81
CA ILE A 19 9.57 -2.19 -21.88
C ILE A 19 9.06 -1.19 -20.83
N ASP A 20 8.29 -0.18 -21.25
CA ASP A 20 7.69 0.80 -20.34
C ASP A 20 6.73 0.09 -19.36
N TRP A 21 5.85 -0.76 -19.86
CA TRP A 21 4.95 -1.56 -19.04
C TRP A 21 5.72 -2.42 -18.03
N LEU A 22 6.76 -3.14 -18.46
CA LEU A 22 7.62 -3.94 -17.57
C LEU A 22 8.28 -3.08 -16.48
N SER A 23 8.73 -1.87 -16.83
CA SER A 23 9.35 -0.95 -15.88
C SER A 23 8.37 -0.46 -14.81
N LYS A 24 7.08 -0.30 -15.15
CA LYS A 24 6.01 0.17 -14.25
C LYS A 24 5.38 -0.97 -13.45
N GLN A 25 5.25 -2.16 -14.04
CA GLN A 25 4.67 -3.34 -13.39
C GLN A 25 5.71 -4.21 -12.70
N HIS A 26 6.97 -3.80 -12.66
CA HIS A 26 8.01 -4.58 -12.02
C HIS A 26 7.55 -4.94 -10.60
N PRO A 27 7.33 -6.23 -10.29
CA PRO A 27 6.60 -6.66 -9.09
C PRO A 27 7.28 -6.20 -7.79
N TYR A 28 8.57 -5.90 -7.88
CA TYR A 28 9.35 -5.35 -6.79
C TYR A 28 9.05 -3.88 -6.49
N LEU A 29 8.52 -3.08 -7.41
CA LEU A 29 8.14 -1.69 -7.11
C LEU A 29 7.05 -1.62 -6.04
N ASN A 30 6.02 -2.45 -6.18
CA ASN A 30 4.97 -2.59 -5.17
C ASN A 30 5.52 -3.13 -3.85
N THR A 31 6.48 -4.06 -3.92
CA THR A 31 7.07 -4.70 -2.72
C THR A 31 8.00 -3.75 -1.96
N ILE A 32 8.74 -2.90 -2.67
CA ILE A 32 9.70 -1.94 -2.10
C ILE A 32 8.98 -0.62 -1.74
N GLY A 33 7.77 -0.40 -2.25
CA GLY A 33 7.01 0.83 -2.03
C GLY A 33 7.55 2.02 -2.84
N CYS A 34 8.05 1.77 -4.04
CA CYS A 34 8.51 2.80 -4.98
C CYS A 34 7.50 2.99 -6.11
N ASN A 35 7.29 4.23 -6.56
CA ASN A 35 6.39 4.51 -7.70
C ASN A 35 7.12 4.44 -9.04
N LYS A 36 8.43 4.68 -9.06
CA LYS A 36 9.28 4.64 -10.25
C LYS A 36 10.51 3.80 -9.99
N LEU A 37 11.04 3.17 -11.04
CA LEU A 37 12.30 2.43 -10.97
C LEU A 37 13.49 3.32 -10.59
N THR A 38 13.45 4.61 -10.94
CA THR A 38 14.46 5.60 -10.54
C THR A 38 14.52 5.87 -9.04
N ASP A 39 13.46 5.54 -8.30
CA ASP A 39 13.39 5.73 -6.84
C ASP A 39 13.99 4.52 -6.09
N VAL A 40 14.28 3.43 -6.80
CA VAL A 40 14.71 2.16 -6.23
C VAL A 40 16.21 2.15 -5.99
N SER A 41 16.63 1.69 -4.81
CA SER A 41 18.04 1.46 -4.52
C SER A 41 18.59 0.28 -5.31
N VAL A 42 19.56 0.52 -6.19
CA VAL A 42 20.24 -0.52 -6.98
C VAL A 42 20.91 -1.59 -6.11
N GLN A 43 21.39 -1.23 -4.92
CA GLN A 43 22.00 -2.19 -4.00
C GLN A 43 20.95 -2.88 -3.11
N GLY A 44 19.89 -2.16 -2.73
CA GLY A 44 18.94 -2.61 -1.71
C GLY A 44 17.66 -3.26 -2.23
N TRP A 45 17.36 -3.19 -3.53
CA TRP A 45 16.06 -3.60 -4.08
C TRP A 45 15.72 -5.06 -3.85
N ASN A 46 16.73 -5.93 -3.82
CA ASN A 46 16.57 -7.37 -3.60
C ASN A 46 17.11 -7.82 -2.23
N SER A 47 17.19 -6.91 -1.26
CA SER A 47 17.65 -7.23 0.09
C SER A 47 16.65 -8.07 0.90
N LEU A 48 15.39 -8.13 0.45
CA LEU A 48 14.41 -9.05 1.00
C LEU A 48 14.65 -10.45 0.41
N GLU A 49 15.35 -11.28 1.14
CA GLU A 49 15.52 -12.69 0.80
C GLU A 49 14.33 -13.50 1.31
N ARG A 50 13.71 -14.28 0.42
CA ARG A 50 12.73 -15.27 0.84
C ARG A 50 13.46 -16.40 1.56
N LEU A 51 12.97 -16.78 2.74
CA LEU A 51 13.48 -17.96 3.43
C LEU A 51 13.24 -19.19 2.53
N PRO A 52 14.25 -20.05 2.33
CA PRO A 52 14.09 -21.24 1.53
C PRO A 52 13.01 -22.13 2.16
N SER A 53 12.00 -22.49 1.37
CA SER A 53 11.03 -23.50 1.78
C SER A 53 11.75 -24.85 1.88
N ASN A 54 11.74 -25.46 3.06
CA ASN A 54 12.29 -26.80 3.27
C ASN A 54 11.44 -27.92 2.64
N ASN A 55 10.34 -27.58 1.95
CA ASN A 55 9.37 -28.56 1.47
C ASN A 55 9.14 -28.46 -0.04
N GLN A 56 8.87 -29.62 -0.63
CA GLN A 56 8.35 -29.92 -1.98
C GLN A 56 7.08 -29.15 -2.43
N TYR A 57 6.64 -28.13 -1.70
CA TYR A 57 5.47 -27.33 -2.07
C TYR A 57 5.92 -26.14 -2.93
N ASN A 58 5.32 -26.03 -4.11
CA ASN A 58 5.53 -24.92 -5.03
C ASN A 58 5.22 -23.59 -4.34
N ASP A 59 6.02 -22.56 -4.64
CA ASP A 59 5.81 -21.15 -4.23
C ASP A 59 4.58 -20.52 -4.93
N GLU A 60 3.46 -21.21 -4.97
CA GLU A 60 2.24 -20.76 -5.64
C GLU A 60 1.53 -19.69 -4.80
N ALA A 61 1.14 -18.61 -5.47
CA ALA A 61 0.34 -17.55 -4.87
C ALA A 61 -1.05 -18.10 -4.51
N VAL A 62 -1.43 -17.99 -3.24
CA VAL A 62 -2.75 -18.43 -2.76
C VAL A 62 -3.71 -17.24 -2.73
N TYR A 63 -4.82 -17.36 -3.45
CA TYR A 63 -5.92 -16.40 -3.38
C TYR A 63 -6.88 -16.76 -2.26
N MET A 64 -7.16 -15.81 -1.36
CA MET A 64 -8.12 -16.02 -0.27
C MET A 64 -9.55 -15.74 -0.74
N TYR A 65 -10.25 -16.80 -1.10
CA TYR A 65 -11.68 -16.76 -1.38
C TYR A 65 -12.45 -16.34 -0.11
N GLY A 66 -13.42 -15.43 -0.26
CA GLY A 66 -14.11 -14.81 0.87
C GLY A 66 -13.48 -13.51 1.38
N GLY A 67 -12.31 -13.13 0.86
CA GLY A 67 -11.66 -11.86 1.16
C GLY A 67 -10.80 -11.89 2.42
N PHE A 68 -9.67 -11.16 2.37
CA PHE A 68 -8.69 -11.13 3.45
C PHE A 68 -9.26 -10.59 4.78
N SER A 69 -10.26 -9.72 4.72
CA SER A 69 -10.93 -9.17 5.92
C SER A 69 -11.62 -10.25 6.75
N ASN A 70 -12.24 -11.26 6.12
CA ASN A 70 -12.88 -12.35 6.86
C ASN A 70 -11.85 -13.20 7.61
N PHE A 71 -10.69 -13.43 7.01
CA PHE A 71 -9.57 -14.06 7.70
C PHE A 71 -9.11 -13.23 8.90
N LEU A 72 -8.92 -11.91 8.71
CA LEU A 72 -8.51 -11.03 9.81
C LEU A 72 -9.53 -11.01 10.95
N GLN A 73 -10.82 -10.96 10.62
CA GLN A 73 -11.90 -10.97 11.59
C GLN A 73 -11.89 -12.28 12.39
N THR A 74 -11.95 -13.41 11.69
CA THR A 74 -12.10 -14.74 12.31
C THR A 74 -10.89 -15.12 13.17
N VAL A 75 -9.67 -14.84 12.67
CA VAL A 75 -8.43 -15.29 13.31
C VAL A 75 -7.97 -14.33 14.40
N PHE A 76 -8.20 -13.02 14.25
CA PHE A 76 -7.69 -12.02 15.18
C PHE A 76 -8.80 -11.29 15.92
N ALA A 77 -9.70 -10.62 15.21
CA ALA A 77 -10.66 -9.71 15.86
C ALA A 77 -11.65 -10.45 16.78
N ASP A 78 -12.18 -11.60 16.35
CA ASP A 78 -13.12 -12.42 17.13
C ASP A 78 -12.47 -13.08 18.35
N GLN A 79 -11.13 -13.12 18.42
CA GLN A 79 -10.37 -13.66 19.56
C GLN A 79 -10.11 -12.60 20.64
N LEU A 80 -10.45 -11.33 20.39
CA LEU A 80 -10.20 -10.22 21.30
C LEU A 80 -11.45 -9.89 22.13
N ASN A 81 -11.24 -9.48 23.38
CA ASN A 81 -12.31 -9.06 24.28
C ASN A 81 -12.80 -7.63 23.96
N GLU A 82 -14.03 -7.31 24.37
CA GLU A 82 -14.77 -6.07 24.04
C GLU A 82 -14.10 -4.72 24.41
N ASN A 83 -12.93 -4.71 25.07
CA ASN A 83 -12.22 -3.49 25.47
C ASN A 83 -10.77 -3.41 24.98
N GLN A 84 -10.34 -4.30 24.08
CA GLN A 84 -8.95 -4.34 23.60
C GLN A 84 -8.73 -3.52 22.33
N ILE A 85 -9.78 -3.21 21.57
CA ILE A 85 -9.73 -2.39 20.37
C ILE A 85 -10.69 -1.21 20.52
N GLU A 86 -10.16 0.00 20.44
CA GLU A 86 -10.96 1.22 20.41
C GLU A 86 -10.93 1.83 19.00
N LEU A 87 -11.99 1.57 18.22
CA LEU A 87 -12.18 2.19 16.90
C LEU A 87 -12.55 3.67 17.02
N ASN A 88 -12.43 4.42 15.92
CA ASN A 88 -12.68 5.87 15.85
C ASN A 88 -11.86 6.69 16.85
N THR A 89 -10.70 6.17 17.24
CA THR A 89 -9.78 6.80 18.19
C THR A 89 -8.48 7.17 17.48
N ILE A 90 -8.24 8.46 17.30
CA ILE A 90 -7.05 8.98 16.62
C ILE A 90 -6.02 9.37 17.67
N VAL A 91 -4.84 8.73 17.65
CA VAL A 91 -3.69 9.16 18.45
C VAL A 91 -3.10 10.44 17.86
N LYS A 92 -3.05 11.51 18.66
CA LYS A 92 -2.47 12.80 18.27
C LYS A 92 -1.03 12.95 18.73
N ARG A 93 -0.75 12.52 19.97
CA ARG A 93 0.56 12.72 20.58
C ARG A 93 0.88 11.60 21.56
N VAL A 94 2.15 11.22 21.58
CA VAL A 94 2.75 10.23 22.48
C VAL A 94 3.87 10.94 23.22
N SER A 95 3.66 11.20 24.51
CA SER A 95 4.60 11.89 25.39
C SER A 95 5.23 10.89 26.36
N ILE A 96 6.51 10.59 26.18
CA ILE A 96 7.29 9.70 27.04
C ILE A 96 7.79 10.49 28.23
N ARG A 97 7.41 10.06 29.43
CA ARG A 97 7.76 10.65 30.72
C ARG A 97 8.82 9.77 31.37
N GLU A 98 10.08 10.01 31.00
CA GLU A 98 11.20 9.16 31.41
C GLU A 98 11.45 9.20 32.91
N GLU A 99 11.32 10.37 33.55
CA GLU A 99 11.51 10.51 34.99
C GLU A 99 10.42 9.77 35.78
N GLU A 100 9.17 9.87 35.32
CA GLU A 100 8.02 9.30 35.98
C GLU A 100 7.68 7.86 35.53
N GLN A 101 8.44 7.32 34.56
CA GLN A 101 8.36 5.95 34.05
C GLN A 101 6.98 5.57 33.45
N TYR A 102 6.35 6.51 32.74
CA TYR A 102 5.12 6.25 31.98
C TYR A 102 5.08 7.00 30.65
N VAL A 103 4.03 6.77 29.87
CA VAL A 103 3.77 7.41 28.59
C VAL A 103 2.35 7.96 28.59
N ASP A 104 2.19 9.25 28.33
CA ASP A 104 0.89 9.87 28.05
C ASP A 104 0.58 9.72 26.56
N ILE A 105 -0.61 9.20 26.24
CA ILE A 105 -1.12 9.11 24.88
C ILE A 105 -2.35 10.00 24.77
N GLU A 106 -2.23 11.08 24.04
CA GLU A 106 -3.35 11.97 23.74
C GLU A 106 -4.10 11.49 22.51
N ILE A 107 -5.41 11.35 22.65
CA ILE A 107 -6.30 10.83 21.64
C ILE A 107 -7.48 11.76 21.40
N ILE A 108 -8.11 11.57 20.23
CA ILE A 108 -9.40 12.15 19.88
C ILE A 108 -10.35 11.03 19.50
N LYS A 109 -11.52 10.95 20.15
CA LYS A 109 -12.57 9.97 19.83
C LYS A 109 -13.63 10.58 18.92
N ASN A 110 -14.12 9.82 17.95
CA ASN A 110 -15.26 10.17 17.08
C ASN A 110 -15.14 11.56 16.42
N ASN A 111 -13.90 12.00 16.12
CA ASN A 111 -13.59 13.33 15.59
C ASN A 111 -14.12 14.51 16.44
N GLN A 112 -14.30 14.31 17.74
CA GLN A 112 -14.68 15.37 18.68
C GLN A 112 -13.47 16.29 18.97
N GLU A 113 -13.71 17.52 19.43
CA GLU A 113 -12.61 18.44 19.80
C GLU A 113 -11.97 18.09 21.14
N LEU A 114 -12.64 17.28 21.98
CA LEU A 114 -12.14 16.92 23.29
C LEU A 114 -10.95 15.94 23.18
N ILE A 115 -9.82 16.36 23.72
CA ILE A 115 -8.63 15.51 23.87
C ILE A 115 -8.78 14.70 25.16
N THR A 116 -8.62 13.39 25.05
CA THR A 116 -8.54 12.46 26.19
C THR A 116 -7.12 11.91 26.29
N THR A 117 -6.63 11.62 27.50
CA THR A 117 -5.30 11.08 27.72
C THR A 117 -5.38 9.68 28.31
N TYR A 118 -4.65 8.75 27.71
CA TYR A 118 -4.34 7.44 28.29
C TYR A 118 -2.96 7.45 28.91
N GLN A 119 -2.77 6.70 29.99
CA GLN A 119 -1.47 6.46 30.58
C GLN A 119 -1.09 4.99 30.44
N ALA A 120 0.13 4.73 29.99
CA ALA A 120 0.66 3.39 29.85
C ALA A 120 2.12 3.35 30.30
N LYS A 121 2.60 2.16 30.69
CA LYS A 121 4.04 1.96 30.95
C LYS A 121 4.85 1.86 29.65
N HIS A 122 4.23 1.32 28.61
CA HIS A 122 4.86 1.09 27.30
C HIS A 122 3.86 1.35 26.17
N VAL A 123 4.38 1.76 25.01
CA VAL A 123 3.60 1.95 23.78
C VAL A 123 4.26 1.20 22.64
N VAL A 124 3.47 0.39 21.93
CA VAL A 124 3.87 -0.23 20.66
C VAL A 124 3.25 0.60 19.53
N CYS A 125 4.09 1.16 18.66
CA CYS A 125 3.64 1.97 17.53
C CYS A 125 3.66 1.13 16.25
N THR A 126 2.48 0.91 15.66
CA THR A 126 2.29 0.21 14.39
C THR A 126 1.82 1.14 13.26
N GLN A 127 2.06 2.44 13.42
CA GLN A 127 1.63 3.44 12.45
C GLN A 127 2.36 3.23 11.12
N SER A 128 1.62 3.37 10.01
CA SER A 128 2.22 3.29 8.68
C SER A 128 3.35 4.30 8.51
N VAL A 129 4.38 3.92 7.74
CA VAL A 129 5.53 4.78 7.45
C VAL A 129 5.08 6.10 6.80
N GLY A 130 4.07 6.08 5.93
CA GLY A 130 3.48 7.29 5.34
C GLY A 130 2.95 8.28 6.37
N CYS A 131 2.19 7.79 7.36
CA CYS A 131 1.70 8.66 8.44
C CYS A 131 2.86 9.18 9.30
N LEU A 132 3.83 8.33 9.64
CA LEU A 132 5.01 8.76 10.40
C LEU A 132 5.80 9.85 9.67
N LYS A 133 6.01 9.73 8.36
CA LYS A 133 6.66 10.77 7.55
C LYS A 133 5.94 12.12 7.66
N GLN A 134 4.61 12.12 7.75
CA GLN A 134 3.80 13.33 7.86
C GLN A 134 3.79 13.92 9.27
N SER A 135 3.71 13.08 10.32
CA SER A 135 3.36 13.54 11.66
C SER A 135 4.43 13.31 12.74
N MET A 136 5.51 12.57 12.47
CA MET A 136 6.46 12.15 13.52
C MET A 136 7.08 13.33 14.29
N HIS A 137 7.18 14.51 13.69
CA HIS A 137 7.77 15.69 14.30
C HIS A 137 6.87 16.29 15.40
N GLN A 138 5.56 16.17 15.28
CA GLN A 138 4.59 16.67 16.26
C GLN A 138 4.02 15.55 17.14
N MET A 139 4.05 14.30 16.65
CA MET A 139 3.44 13.15 17.31
C MET A 139 4.23 12.66 18.53
N PHE A 140 5.55 12.84 18.58
CA PHE A 140 6.38 12.29 19.67
C PHE A 140 7.03 13.39 20.51
N ILE A 141 6.89 13.29 21.83
CA ILE A 141 7.60 14.12 22.80
C ILE A 141 8.32 13.18 23.80
N PRO A 142 9.65 13.25 23.97
CA PRO A 142 10.58 14.01 23.15
C PRO A 142 10.58 13.53 21.69
N PRO A 143 11.11 14.33 20.75
CA PRO A 143 11.23 13.91 19.36
C PRO A 143 12.01 12.60 19.23
N LEU A 144 11.61 11.77 18.27
CA LEU A 144 12.32 10.52 17.99
C LEU A 144 13.83 10.77 17.75
N PRO A 145 14.71 9.85 18.19
CA PRO A 145 16.14 9.94 17.94
C PRO A 145 16.44 10.18 16.47
N HIS A 146 17.50 10.96 16.20
CA HIS A 146 17.89 11.35 14.84
C HIS A 146 17.97 10.15 13.89
N ALA A 147 18.61 9.06 14.32
CA ALA A 147 18.71 7.84 13.52
C ALA A 147 17.34 7.30 13.07
N LYS A 148 16.34 7.23 13.98
CA LYS A 148 14.99 6.76 13.65
C LYS A 148 14.29 7.70 12.67
N ARG A 149 14.40 9.02 12.87
CA ARG A 149 13.82 10.02 11.95
C ARG A 149 14.42 9.90 10.55
N MET A 150 15.73 9.75 10.45
CA MET A 150 16.41 9.57 9.16
C MET A 150 16.00 8.26 8.49
N CYS A 151 15.84 7.16 9.23
CA CYS A 151 15.32 5.90 8.68
C CYS A 151 13.90 6.08 8.11
N ILE A 152 12.98 6.67 8.88
CA ILE A 152 11.60 6.93 8.42
C ILE A 152 11.58 7.81 7.16
N GLN A 153 12.43 8.83 7.10
CA GLN A 153 12.54 9.72 5.94
C GLN A 153 13.07 8.99 4.70
N LYS A 154 14.04 8.08 4.85
CA LYS A 154 14.66 7.36 3.74
C LYS A 154 13.86 6.17 3.22
N LEU A 155 13.01 5.54 4.04
CA LEU A 155 12.16 4.44 3.60
C LEU A 155 11.20 4.89 2.51
N ALA A 156 11.05 4.10 1.45
CA ALA A 156 10.08 4.38 0.40
C ALA A 156 8.64 4.08 0.89
N PHE A 157 7.67 4.85 0.40
CA PHE A 157 6.25 4.66 0.71
C PHE A 157 5.42 5.12 -0.48
N GLY A 158 5.17 4.20 -1.39
CA GLY A 158 4.43 4.40 -2.64
C GLY A 158 2.96 4.08 -2.51
N THR A 159 2.24 4.18 -3.62
CA THR A 159 0.79 3.99 -3.67
C THR A 159 0.41 2.99 -4.74
N VAL A 160 -0.43 2.03 -4.37
CA VAL A 160 -1.10 1.11 -5.31
C VAL A 160 -2.60 1.22 -5.08
N ASN A 161 -3.33 1.55 -6.14
CA ASN A 161 -4.79 1.59 -6.12
C ASN A 161 -5.36 0.41 -6.88
N LYS A 162 -6.61 0.06 -6.55
CA LYS A 162 -7.36 -1.01 -7.21
C LYS A 162 -8.72 -0.48 -7.66
N ILE A 163 -9.10 -0.81 -8.88
CA ILE A 163 -10.43 -0.55 -9.42
C ILE A 163 -11.15 -1.89 -9.47
N TYR A 164 -12.31 -1.96 -8.81
CA TYR A 164 -13.17 -3.14 -8.85
C TYR A 164 -14.30 -2.90 -9.84
N LEU A 165 -14.43 -3.78 -10.82
CA LEU A 165 -15.46 -3.71 -11.85
C LEU A 165 -16.43 -4.88 -11.63
N GLY A 166 -17.66 -4.55 -11.23
CA GLY A 166 -18.71 -5.53 -11.00
C GLY A 166 -19.59 -5.68 -12.24
N TYR A 167 -19.79 -6.93 -12.68
CA TYR A 167 -20.63 -7.27 -13.82
C TYR A 167 -21.65 -8.32 -13.40
N SER A 168 -22.82 -8.33 -14.04
CA SER A 168 -23.86 -9.33 -13.79
C SER A 168 -23.51 -10.70 -14.37
N GLN A 169 -22.74 -10.72 -15.47
CA GLN A 169 -22.24 -11.91 -16.14
C GLN A 169 -20.83 -11.64 -16.68
N PRO A 170 -19.92 -12.64 -16.67
CA PRO A 170 -18.62 -12.49 -17.31
C PRO A 170 -18.78 -12.35 -18.83
N PHE A 171 -18.12 -11.36 -19.42
CA PHE A 171 -17.99 -11.22 -20.88
C PHE A 171 -16.62 -11.67 -21.39
N TRP A 172 -15.72 -12.02 -20.48
CA TRP A 172 -14.39 -12.57 -20.74
C TRP A 172 -14.36 -14.07 -20.46
N ASP A 173 -13.31 -14.74 -20.91
CA ASP A 173 -13.07 -16.15 -20.61
C ASP A 173 -12.79 -16.32 -19.10
N VAL A 174 -13.51 -17.22 -18.43
CA VAL A 174 -13.43 -17.39 -16.97
C VAL A 174 -12.09 -17.96 -16.50
N ASP A 175 -11.35 -18.62 -17.39
CA ASP A 175 -9.99 -19.12 -17.11
C ASP A 175 -8.92 -18.03 -17.28
N PHE A 176 -9.32 -16.86 -17.79
CA PHE A 176 -8.42 -15.74 -18.04
C PHE A 176 -8.15 -14.94 -16.76
N GLN A 177 -6.87 -14.90 -16.34
CA GLN A 177 -6.50 -14.31 -15.04
C GLN A 177 -6.18 -12.81 -15.11
N THR A 178 -5.41 -12.37 -16.11
CA THR A 178 -4.93 -10.98 -16.19
C THR A 178 -4.72 -10.56 -17.64
N PHE A 179 -5.01 -9.29 -17.91
CA PHE A 179 -4.56 -8.59 -19.10
C PHE A 179 -3.93 -7.27 -18.70
N ASN A 180 -3.09 -6.75 -19.58
CA ASN A 180 -2.32 -5.55 -19.34
C ASN A 180 -2.56 -4.54 -20.44
N PHE A 181 -2.63 -3.27 -20.04
CA PHE A 181 -2.74 -2.17 -20.98
C PHE A 181 -1.34 -1.67 -21.35
N LEU A 182 -1.05 -1.64 -22.64
CA LEU A 182 0.11 -0.95 -23.21
C LEU A 182 -0.34 0.45 -23.58
N TRP A 183 0.19 1.45 -22.89
CA TRP A 183 -0.18 2.86 -23.09
C TRP A 183 0.79 3.53 -24.06
N ASP A 184 0.27 4.45 -24.87
CA ASP A 184 1.12 5.28 -25.73
C ASP A 184 1.88 6.30 -24.87
N THR A 185 3.19 6.41 -25.11
CA THR A 185 4.07 7.32 -24.36
C THR A 185 3.88 8.80 -24.71
N ASN A 186 3.10 9.09 -25.76
CA ASN A 186 2.82 10.44 -26.24
C ASN A 186 1.59 11.09 -25.57
N ASP A 187 0.84 10.34 -24.77
CA ASP A 187 -0.30 10.87 -24.03
C ASP A 187 0.20 11.65 -22.80
N ASN A 188 0.53 12.93 -23.02
CA ASN A 188 0.74 13.91 -21.95
C ASN A 188 -0.56 14.30 -21.22
N ASP A 189 -1.68 13.65 -21.50
CA ASP A 189 -2.99 14.06 -21.02
C ASP A 189 -3.40 13.29 -19.77
N THR A 190 -3.06 13.88 -18.63
CA THR A 190 -3.76 13.63 -17.35
C THR A 190 -5.25 13.98 -17.43
N GLU A 191 -5.69 14.68 -18.48
CA GLU A 191 -7.06 15.13 -18.69
C GLU A 191 -7.97 14.05 -19.33
N LEU A 192 -7.41 13.11 -20.11
CA LEU A 192 -8.17 12.03 -20.77
C LEU A 192 -8.61 10.88 -19.84
N GLN A 193 -8.09 10.80 -18.62
CA GLN A 193 -8.27 9.63 -17.74
C GLN A 193 -9.61 9.57 -16.99
N LEU A 194 -10.43 10.62 -17.04
CA LEU A 194 -11.74 10.66 -16.37
C LEU A 194 -12.95 10.77 -17.31
N GLU A 195 -12.78 11.24 -18.55
CA GLU A 195 -13.89 11.34 -19.51
C GLU A 195 -14.43 9.98 -19.94
N CYS A 196 -13.59 8.95 -20.02
CA CYS A 196 -14.01 7.59 -20.31
C CYS A 196 -14.89 6.99 -19.21
N PHE A 197 -14.72 7.38 -17.95
CA PHE A 197 -15.66 7.01 -16.88
C PHE A 197 -17.00 7.74 -17.01
N ALA A 198 -17.01 8.99 -17.48
CA ALA A 198 -18.24 9.76 -17.69
C ALA A 198 -19.14 9.19 -18.81
N LYS A 199 -18.59 8.39 -19.73
CA LYS A 199 -19.33 7.71 -20.81
C LYS A 199 -19.90 6.36 -20.40
N THR A 200 -19.61 5.89 -19.19
CA THR A 200 -20.11 4.62 -18.69
C THR A 200 -21.27 4.84 -17.74
N SER A 201 -22.33 4.02 -17.83
CA SER A 201 -23.46 4.03 -16.91
C SER A 201 -23.14 3.46 -15.51
N PHE A 202 -21.85 3.22 -15.21
CA PHE A 202 -21.42 2.66 -13.94
C PHE A 202 -21.58 3.69 -12.81
N THR A 203 -22.23 3.27 -11.73
CA THR A 203 -22.29 4.07 -10.51
C THR A 203 -20.92 4.05 -9.82
N VAL A 204 -20.17 5.15 -9.91
CA VAL A 204 -18.91 5.31 -9.16
C VAL A 204 -19.24 5.53 -7.69
N SER A 205 -19.21 4.47 -6.89
CA SER A 205 -19.32 4.59 -5.44
C SER A 205 -17.93 4.76 -4.83
N LYS A 206 -17.62 5.96 -4.32
CA LYS A 206 -16.49 6.16 -3.40
C LYS A 206 -16.86 5.54 -2.05
N ARG A 207 -16.72 4.22 -1.89
CA ARG A 207 -16.81 3.60 -0.56
C ARG A 207 -15.47 3.80 0.14
N ASN A 208 -15.46 4.62 1.17
CA ASN A 208 -14.38 4.59 2.15
C ASN A 208 -14.44 3.21 2.82
N PHE A 209 -13.40 2.39 2.64
CA PHE A 209 -13.32 1.04 3.20
C PHE A 209 -13.26 0.99 4.75
N LEU A 210 -13.47 2.12 5.43
CA LEU A 210 -13.50 2.24 6.89
C LEU A 210 -14.90 2.09 7.50
N SER A 211 -15.93 1.85 6.71
CA SER A 211 -17.25 1.50 7.24
C SER A 211 -17.86 0.34 6.46
N PHE A 212 -17.79 -0.85 7.05
CA PHE A 212 -18.77 -1.91 6.82
C PHE A 212 -19.37 -2.31 8.18
N PRO A 213 -20.65 -2.70 8.19
CA PRO A 213 -21.45 -2.93 9.40
C PRO A 213 -20.92 -4.06 10.27
#